data_AF-A0A0Q7XEM4-F1
#
_entry.id   AF-A0A0Q7XEM4-F1
#
_cell.length_a   1.000
_cell.length_b   1.000
_cell.length_c   1.000
_cell.angle_alpha   90.00
_cell.angle_beta   90.00
_cell.angle_gamma   90.00
#
_symmetry.space_group_name_H-M   'P 1'
#
loop_
_entity.id
_entity.type
_entity.pdbx_description
1 polymer ?
#
loop_
_entity_poly.entity_id
_entity_poly.type
_entity_poly.pdbx_seq_one_letter_code
_entity_poly.pdbx_strand_id
1 'polypeptide(L)'
;MTAQVADRLINACLELDLPGYQLFGVFTGVPNSEHEKLGPYCFKAKATPDPRIVSTAVARGYVSLYRLNSSGRLTLNGFAYLPHKGRAPDLVHEEVIGDFWLLFRMSFFGEGVFVPFRNGVLVKDRSQWRHQMSSEGILGGIAARHERARTATIRVHCAEGAPFDFGNFRIYIDGNIHNTPLRLRHLASPTAEVIALEPGAHRIVVREADTRKPNRVESNTAHFEIYPGETLTFTLQQDAEVILLKPLQPFVAEL
;
A
#
# COMPACT_ATOMS: atom_id res chain seq x y z
N MET A 1 4.29 -7.64 -18.48
CA MET A 1 2.82 -7.55 -18.35
C MET A 1 2.47 -6.07 -18.20
N THR A 2 1.47 -5.54 -18.93
CA THR A 2 1.11 -4.11 -18.87
C THR A 2 0.13 -3.85 -17.72
N ALA A 3 0.37 -2.80 -16.94
CA ALA A 3 -0.53 -2.40 -15.86
C ALA A 3 -1.89 -1.98 -16.43
N GLN A 4 -2.98 -2.58 -15.92
CA GLN A 4 -4.33 -2.16 -16.29
C GLN A 4 -4.73 -0.88 -15.56
N VAL A 5 -5.51 -0.05 -16.24
CA VAL A 5 -6.14 1.14 -15.66
C VAL A 5 -7.29 0.72 -14.74
N ALA A 6 -7.35 1.34 -13.57
CA ALA A 6 -8.43 1.17 -12.61
C ALA A 6 -9.78 1.72 -13.12
N ASP A 7 -10.87 1.13 -12.64
CA ASP A 7 -12.20 1.70 -12.75
C ASP A 7 -12.31 2.97 -11.91
N ARG A 8 -13.23 3.87 -12.29
CA ARG A 8 -13.44 5.13 -11.58
C ARG A 8 -14.56 4.98 -10.57
N LEU A 9 -14.33 5.46 -9.36
CA LEU A 9 -15.34 5.49 -8.30
C LEU A 9 -15.51 6.91 -7.78
N ILE A 10 -16.73 7.42 -7.83
CA ILE A 10 -17.15 8.59 -7.06
C ILE A 10 -17.67 8.08 -5.72
N ASN A 11 -16.94 8.33 -4.65
CA ASN A 11 -17.30 7.86 -3.32
C ASN A 11 -17.94 8.97 -2.48
N ALA A 12 -19.21 8.82 -2.14
CA ALA A 12 -19.93 9.68 -1.20
C ALA A 12 -20.23 8.98 0.14
N CYS A 13 -19.69 7.79 0.37
CA CYS A 13 -19.80 7.04 1.62
C CYS A 13 -18.52 7.23 2.44
N LEU A 14 -18.59 7.98 3.53
CA LEU A 14 -17.44 8.33 4.36
C LEU A 14 -16.84 7.11 5.08
N GLU A 15 -17.64 6.07 5.28
CA GLU A 15 -17.22 4.84 5.95
C GLU A 15 -16.31 3.97 5.06
N LEU A 16 -16.38 4.16 3.74
CA LEU A 16 -15.42 3.58 2.81
C LEU A 16 -14.24 4.55 2.62
N ASP A 17 -13.34 4.58 3.59
CA ASP A 17 -12.09 5.35 3.49
C ASP A 17 -10.88 4.44 3.29
N LEU A 18 -10.31 4.52 2.09
CA LEU A 18 -9.17 3.73 1.61
C LEU A 18 -8.21 4.64 0.81
N PRO A 19 -7.44 5.51 1.47
CA PRO A 19 -6.57 6.46 0.78
C PRO A 19 -5.50 5.73 -0.04
N GLY A 20 -5.29 6.18 -1.27
CA GLY A 20 -4.32 5.58 -2.20
C GLY A 20 -4.78 4.30 -2.89
N TYR A 21 -5.94 3.75 -2.55
CA TYR A 21 -6.51 2.61 -3.25
C TYR A 21 -7.38 3.04 -4.44
N GLN A 22 -7.38 2.20 -5.48
CA GLN A 22 -8.16 2.37 -6.69
C GLN A 22 -9.03 1.13 -6.94
N LEU A 23 -10.19 1.31 -7.57
CA LEU A 23 -11.12 0.22 -7.83
C LEU A 23 -10.69 -0.58 -9.07
N PHE A 24 -10.51 -1.89 -8.94
CA PHE A 24 -10.12 -2.78 -10.04
C PHE A 24 -11.24 -3.72 -10.51
N GLY A 25 -12.37 -3.77 -9.79
CA GLY A 25 -13.56 -4.46 -10.28
C GLY A 25 -14.58 -4.77 -9.21
N VAL A 26 -15.71 -5.30 -9.69
CA VAL A 26 -16.84 -5.80 -8.91
C VAL A 26 -16.93 -7.30 -9.14
N PHE A 27 -17.00 -8.08 -8.06
CA PHE A 27 -16.90 -9.53 -8.11
C PHE A 27 -18.01 -10.20 -7.30
N THR A 28 -18.47 -11.35 -7.77
CA THR A 28 -19.34 -12.29 -7.05
C THR A 28 -18.54 -13.49 -6.58
N GLY A 29 -19.05 -14.21 -5.58
CA GLY A 29 -18.37 -15.32 -4.93
C GLY A 29 -17.62 -14.89 -3.66
N VAL A 30 -16.84 -15.80 -3.07
CA VAL A 30 -16.08 -15.55 -1.84
C VAL A 30 -14.59 -15.42 -2.17
N PRO A 31 -13.96 -14.25 -1.94
CA PRO A 31 -12.52 -14.09 -2.08
C PRO A 31 -11.75 -15.10 -1.23
N ASN A 32 -10.67 -15.66 -1.79
CA ASN A 32 -9.78 -16.63 -1.13
C ASN A 32 -10.46 -17.95 -0.69
N SER A 33 -11.63 -18.29 -1.24
CA SER A 33 -12.27 -19.58 -1.01
C SER A 33 -11.72 -20.65 -1.96
N GLU A 34 -11.41 -21.83 -1.45
CA GLU A 34 -11.07 -23.01 -2.26
C GLU A 34 -12.31 -23.62 -2.95
N HIS A 35 -13.49 -23.38 -2.38
CA HIS A 35 -14.74 -24.00 -2.81
C HIS A 35 -15.59 -23.11 -3.72
N GLU A 36 -15.44 -21.79 -3.61
CA GLU A 36 -16.23 -20.82 -4.36
C GLU A 36 -15.34 -19.90 -5.18
N LYS A 37 -15.49 -19.98 -6.51
CA LYS A 37 -14.67 -19.18 -7.42
C LYS A 37 -15.14 -17.74 -7.44
N LEU A 38 -14.19 -16.83 -7.25
CA LEU A 38 -14.39 -15.42 -7.50
C LEU A 38 -14.60 -15.19 -8.99
N GLY A 39 -15.72 -14.55 -9.36
CA GLY A 39 -16.07 -14.24 -10.74
C GLY A 39 -16.44 -12.76 -10.90
N PRO A 40 -16.34 -12.19 -12.12
CA PRO A 40 -16.77 -10.82 -12.36
C PRO A 40 -18.30 -10.71 -12.18
N TYR A 41 -18.74 -9.59 -11.61
CA TYR A 41 -20.18 -9.30 -11.52
C TYR A 41 -20.79 -9.12 -12.91
N CYS A 42 -21.94 -9.74 -13.15
CA CYS A 42 -22.64 -9.74 -14.44
C CYS A 42 -23.64 -8.59 -14.54
N PHE A 43 -23.19 -7.43 -15.02
CA PHE A 43 -24.07 -6.29 -15.33
C PHE A 43 -25.02 -6.60 -16.50
N LYS A 44 -26.24 -6.06 -16.45
CA LYS A 44 -27.20 -6.11 -17.56
C LYS A 44 -26.71 -5.26 -18.71
N ALA A 45 -26.25 -4.05 -18.43
CA ALA A 45 -25.68 -3.16 -19.42
C ALA A 45 -24.34 -3.69 -19.94
N LYS A 46 -24.11 -3.49 -21.24
CA LYS A 46 -22.90 -3.93 -21.94
C LYS A 46 -22.20 -2.73 -22.55
N ALA A 47 -20.89 -2.64 -22.33
CA ALA A 47 -20.04 -1.71 -23.04
C ALA A 47 -19.91 -2.13 -24.52
N THR A 48 -19.64 -1.17 -25.39
CA THR A 48 -19.51 -1.32 -26.83
C THR A 48 -18.16 -0.80 -27.34
N PRO A 49 -17.03 -1.36 -26.87
CA PRO A 49 -15.71 -0.93 -27.37
C PRO A 49 -15.57 -1.23 -28.87
N ASP A 50 -14.90 -0.35 -29.60
CA ASP A 50 -14.50 -0.61 -31.00
C ASP A 50 -13.34 -1.61 -31.00
N PRO A 51 -13.51 -2.83 -31.56
CA PRO A 51 -12.47 -3.85 -31.53
C PRO A 51 -11.20 -3.45 -32.30
N ARG A 52 -11.25 -2.41 -33.13
CA ARG A 52 -10.10 -1.91 -33.88
C ARG A 52 -9.18 -1.01 -33.04
N ILE A 53 -9.66 -0.51 -31.90
CA ILE A 53 -8.89 0.35 -31.01
C ILE A 53 -8.50 -0.46 -29.77
N VAL A 54 -7.26 -0.93 -29.77
CA VAL A 54 -6.73 -1.75 -28.68
C VAL A 54 -5.75 -0.97 -27.83
N SER A 55 -5.84 -1.17 -26.52
CA SER A 55 -4.84 -0.69 -25.57
C SER A 55 -4.58 -1.77 -24.53
N THR A 56 -3.31 -2.17 -24.40
CA THR A 56 -2.93 -3.20 -23.42
C THR A 56 -3.09 -2.72 -21.98
N ALA A 57 -3.21 -1.42 -21.73
CA ALA A 57 -3.52 -0.86 -20.42
C ALA A 57 -5.04 -0.83 -20.12
N VAL A 58 -5.89 -1.05 -21.13
CA VAL A 58 -7.35 -1.11 -20.99
C VAL A 58 -7.84 -2.31 -21.80
N ALA A 59 -7.52 -3.52 -21.36
CA ALA A 59 -7.76 -4.74 -22.15
C ALA A 59 -9.25 -4.95 -22.49
N ARG A 60 -10.16 -4.47 -21.65
CA ARG A 60 -11.61 -4.50 -21.91
C ARG A 60 -12.07 -3.50 -23.00
N GLY A 61 -11.22 -2.57 -23.40
CA GLY A 61 -11.55 -1.45 -24.29
C GLY A 61 -12.28 -0.28 -23.59
N TYR A 62 -12.64 -0.43 -22.31
CA TYR A 62 -13.32 0.57 -21.50
C TYR A 62 -12.91 0.47 -20.02
N VAL A 63 -13.17 1.56 -19.28
CA VAL A 63 -13.24 1.58 -17.82
C VAL A 63 -14.66 1.83 -17.37
N SER A 64 -15.06 1.19 -16.29
CA SER A 64 -16.38 1.37 -15.69
C SER A 64 -16.38 2.60 -14.79
N LEU A 65 -17.50 3.32 -14.78
CA LEU A 65 -17.73 4.49 -13.96
C LEU A 65 -18.74 4.14 -12.87
N TYR A 66 -18.32 4.15 -11.62
CA TYR A 66 -19.16 3.82 -10.48
C TYR A 66 -19.42 5.03 -9.58
N ARG A 67 -20.53 4.98 -8.86
CA ARG A 67 -20.83 5.87 -7.75
C ARG A 67 -21.27 5.06 -6.55
N LEU A 68 -20.61 5.29 -5.41
CA LEU A 68 -21.07 4.82 -4.11
C LEU A 68 -21.76 5.99 -3.41
N ASN A 69 -23.04 5.84 -3.07
CA ASN A 69 -23.79 6.90 -2.39
C ASN A 69 -23.57 6.85 -0.86
N SER A 70 -24.06 7.85 -0.14
CA SER A 70 -23.93 7.93 1.32
C SER A 70 -24.64 6.81 2.08
N SER A 71 -25.60 6.10 1.47
CA SER A 71 -26.25 4.92 2.05
C SER A 71 -25.42 3.63 1.89
N GLY A 72 -24.27 3.69 1.20
CA GLY A 72 -23.45 2.52 0.92
C GLY A 72 -23.96 1.65 -0.23
N ARG A 73 -24.79 2.20 -1.13
CA ARG A 73 -25.26 1.52 -2.35
C ARG A 73 -24.42 1.93 -3.56
N LEU A 74 -24.10 0.95 -4.40
CA LEU A 74 -23.25 1.13 -5.57
C LEU A 74 -24.09 1.18 -6.85
N THR A 75 -23.77 2.13 -7.72
CA THR A 75 -24.36 2.28 -9.05
C THR A 75 -23.27 2.26 -10.11
N LEU A 76 -23.43 1.45 -11.16
CA LEU A 76 -22.70 1.59 -12.41
C LEU A 76 -23.33 2.74 -13.20
N ASN A 77 -22.65 3.89 -13.21
CA ASN A 77 -23.09 5.06 -13.94
C ASN A 77 -22.85 4.95 -15.45
N GLY A 78 -21.82 4.21 -15.88
CA GLY A 78 -21.53 4.08 -17.30
C GLY A 78 -20.16 3.51 -17.64
N PHE A 79 -19.79 3.64 -18.91
CA PHE A 79 -18.52 3.14 -19.47
C PHE A 79 -17.77 4.26 -20.19
N ALA A 80 -16.50 4.45 -19.85
CA ALA A 80 -15.63 5.41 -20.53
C ALA A 80 -14.60 4.69 -21.42
N TYR A 81 -14.45 5.17 -22.65
CA TYR A 81 -13.63 4.56 -23.68
C TYR A 81 -12.30 5.32 -23.84
N LEU A 82 -11.41 5.22 -22.85
CA LEU A 82 -10.17 6.02 -22.79
C LEU A 82 -9.31 5.96 -24.09
N PRO A 83 -9.18 4.81 -24.78
CA PRO A 83 -8.45 4.76 -26.04
C PRO A 83 -9.12 5.50 -27.20
N HIS A 84 -10.41 5.84 -27.08
CA HIS A 84 -11.24 6.39 -28.14
C HIS A 84 -11.30 7.91 -27.99
N LYS A 85 -10.38 8.61 -28.64
CA LYS A 85 -10.32 10.08 -28.59
C LYS A 85 -11.68 10.68 -28.99
N GLY A 86 -12.22 11.55 -28.13
CA GLY A 86 -13.47 12.27 -28.38
C GLY A 86 -14.75 11.46 -28.21
N ARG A 87 -14.69 10.17 -27.87
CA ARG A 87 -15.88 9.37 -27.62
C ARG A 87 -16.45 9.70 -26.24
N ALA A 88 -17.74 10.07 -26.20
CA ALA A 88 -18.47 10.28 -24.97
C ALA A 88 -18.65 8.94 -24.21
N PRO A 89 -18.72 8.96 -22.86
CA PRO A 89 -19.09 7.79 -22.09
C PRO A 89 -20.53 7.33 -22.37
N ASP A 90 -20.76 6.02 -22.33
CA ASP A 90 -22.11 5.47 -22.38
C ASP A 90 -22.68 5.48 -20.96
N LEU A 91 -23.79 6.21 -20.71
CA LEU A 91 -24.42 6.30 -19.40
C LEU A 91 -25.51 5.22 -19.23
N VAL A 92 -25.60 4.64 -18.04
CA VAL A 92 -26.46 3.47 -17.75
C VAL A 92 -27.28 3.64 -16.47
N HIS A 93 -26.62 4.00 -15.36
CA HIS A 93 -27.24 4.09 -14.02
C HIS A 93 -27.88 2.77 -13.52
N GLU A 94 -27.14 1.66 -13.64
CA GLU A 94 -27.56 0.35 -13.12
C GLU A 94 -27.14 0.18 -11.65
N GLU A 95 -28.09 -0.08 -10.75
CA GLU A 95 -27.78 -0.41 -9.36
C GLU A 95 -27.20 -1.83 -9.24
N VAL A 96 -26.13 -1.97 -8.45
CA VAL A 96 -25.50 -3.26 -8.17
C VAL A 96 -26.23 -3.92 -7.01
N ILE A 97 -26.80 -5.09 -7.24
CA ILE A 97 -27.67 -5.78 -6.28
C ILE A 97 -27.08 -7.11 -5.83
N GLY A 98 -27.63 -7.65 -4.73
CA GLY A 98 -27.19 -8.93 -4.17
C GLY A 98 -25.84 -8.84 -3.43
N ASP A 99 -25.20 -9.98 -3.27
CA ASP A 99 -23.94 -10.11 -2.55
C ASP A 99 -22.76 -10.06 -3.51
N PHE A 100 -21.85 -9.12 -3.25
CA PHE A 100 -20.68 -8.91 -4.09
C PHE A 100 -19.52 -8.31 -3.29
N TRP A 101 -18.40 -8.13 -3.95
CA TRP A 101 -17.19 -7.54 -3.40
C TRP A 101 -16.61 -6.52 -4.36
N LEU A 102 -16.05 -5.44 -3.79
CA LEU A 102 -15.22 -4.50 -4.53
C LEU A 102 -13.76 -4.81 -4.27
N LEU A 103 -12.98 -4.98 -5.35
CA LEU A 103 -11.54 -5.10 -5.26
C LEU A 103 -10.90 -3.72 -5.37
N PHE A 104 -10.32 -3.27 -4.28
CA PHE A 104 -9.47 -2.09 -4.24
C PHE A 104 -8.01 -2.52 -4.26
N ARG A 105 -7.14 -1.82 -5.01
CA ARG A 105 -5.68 -2.03 -4.96
C ARG A 105 -4.93 -0.71 -5.01
N MET A 106 -3.74 -0.64 -4.40
CA MET A 106 -2.88 0.56 -4.50
C MET A 106 -2.28 0.76 -5.90
N SER A 107 -2.11 -0.33 -6.64
CA SER A 107 -1.66 -0.36 -8.03
C SER A 107 -2.13 -1.65 -8.70
N PHE A 108 -1.97 -1.78 -10.02
CA PHE A 108 -2.40 -2.99 -10.73
C PHE A 108 -1.78 -4.28 -10.19
N PHE A 109 -0.52 -4.23 -9.76
CA PHE A 109 0.22 -5.36 -9.18
C PHE A 109 0.28 -5.33 -7.65
N GLY A 110 -0.25 -4.27 -7.03
CA GLY A 110 -0.13 -4.03 -5.60
C GLY A 110 -1.05 -4.87 -4.73
N GLU A 111 -0.86 -4.70 -3.43
CA GLU A 111 -1.77 -5.21 -2.41
C GLU A 111 -3.20 -4.74 -2.67
N GLY A 112 -4.14 -5.63 -2.35
CA GLY A 112 -5.55 -5.39 -2.53
C GLY A 112 -6.37 -5.67 -1.28
N VAL A 113 -7.55 -5.09 -1.24
CA VAL A 113 -8.58 -5.37 -0.26
C VAL A 113 -9.90 -5.59 -0.98
N PHE A 114 -10.55 -6.70 -0.64
CA PHE A 114 -11.93 -6.98 -1.02
C PHE A 114 -12.86 -6.44 0.05
N VAL A 115 -13.71 -5.50 -0.34
CA VAL A 115 -14.70 -4.86 0.51
C VAL A 115 -16.07 -5.52 0.26
N PRO A 116 -16.72 -6.12 1.27
CA PRO A 116 -17.97 -6.84 1.06
C PRO A 116 -19.17 -5.91 0.92
N PHE A 117 -20.10 -6.33 0.07
CA PHE A 117 -21.46 -5.84 0.00
C PHE A 117 -22.42 -7.00 0.27
N ARG A 118 -23.48 -6.72 1.03
CA ARG A 118 -24.55 -7.67 1.32
C ARG A 118 -25.88 -7.05 0.95
N ASN A 119 -26.67 -7.76 0.14
CA ASN A 119 -27.93 -7.25 -0.40
C ASN A 119 -27.82 -5.84 -1.02
N GLY A 120 -26.72 -5.58 -1.74
CA GLY A 120 -26.45 -4.30 -2.41
C GLY A 120 -25.88 -3.19 -1.51
N VAL A 121 -25.61 -3.47 -0.23
CA VAL A 121 -25.17 -2.47 0.75
C VAL A 121 -23.78 -2.78 1.27
N LEU A 122 -22.93 -1.76 1.36
CA LEU A 122 -21.59 -1.83 1.94
C LEU A 122 -21.61 -2.41 3.37
N VAL A 123 -20.78 -3.41 3.62
CA VAL A 123 -20.48 -3.89 4.97
C VAL A 123 -19.39 -3.02 5.59
N LYS A 124 -19.79 -2.20 6.55
CA LYS A 124 -18.93 -1.20 7.21
C LYS A 124 -17.95 -1.80 8.22
N ASP A 125 -18.24 -3.00 8.70
CA ASP A 125 -17.37 -3.74 9.60
C ASP A 125 -16.11 -4.20 8.87
N ARG A 126 -14.99 -3.51 9.14
CA ARG A 126 -13.70 -3.76 8.50
C ARG A 126 -13.12 -5.13 8.83
N SER A 127 -13.54 -5.79 9.91
CA SER A 127 -13.09 -7.15 10.22
C SER A 127 -13.53 -8.17 9.16
N GLN A 128 -14.57 -7.85 8.39
CA GLN A 128 -15.08 -8.70 7.32
C GLN A 128 -14.38 -8.45 5.97
N TRP A 129 -13.52 -7.44 5.88
CA TRP A 129 -12.80 -7.12 4.66
C TRP A 129 -11.67 -8.13 4.45
N ARG A 130 -11.46 -8.56 3.21
CA ARG A 130 -10.48 -9.62 2.90
C ARG A 130 -9.29 -9.02 2.19
N HIS A 131 -8.13 -9.06 2.82
CA HIS A 131 -6.89 -8.60 2.20
C HIS A 131 -6.39 -9.64 1.21
N GLN A 132 -6.06 -9.18 0.00
CA GLN A 132 -5.38 -9.96 -1.02
C GLN A 132 -3.94 -9.48 -1.08
N MET A 133 -3.02 -10.33 -0.67
CA MET A 133 -1.60 -10.11 -0.94
C MET A 133 -1.37 -10.26 -2.44
N SER A 134 -0.48 -9.44 -3.02
CA SER A 134 -0.13 -9.58 -4.44
C SER A 134 0.44 -10.98 -4.72
N SER A 135 0.49 -11.42 -5.97
CA SER A 135 1.21 -12.66 -6.33
C SER A 135 2.71 -12.54 -6.03
N GLU A 136 3.27 -11.33 -6.04
CA GLU A 136 4.58 -11.01 -5.45
C GLU A 136 4.60 -11.23 -3.93
N GLY A 137 3.45 -11.08 -3.24
CA GLY A 137 3.23 -11.31 -1.81
C GLY A 137 2.67 -12.69 -1.42
N ILE A 138 2.48 -13.65 -2.33
CA ILE A 138 2.23 -15.07 -1.96
C ILE A 138 3.57 -15.81 -1.91
N LEU A 139 4.40 -15.65 -2.96
CA LEU A 139 5.81 -16.02 -2.90
C LEU A 139 6.56 -15.13 -1.90
N GLY A 140 6.29 -13.83 -1.90
CA GLY A 140 6.77 -12.87 -0.91
C GLY A 140 6.03 -12.92 0.42
N GLY A 141 4.98 -13.70 0.61
CA GLY A 141 4.28 -13.84 1.90
C GLY A 141 4.74 -15.08 2.65
N ILE A 142 5.03 -16.15 1.93
CA ILE A 142 5.78 -17.30 2.45
C ILE A 142 7.25 -16.89 2.65
N ALA A 143 7.84 -16.16 1.70
CA ALA A 143 9.15 -15.55 1.88
C ALA A 143 9.13 -14.45 2.94
N ALA A 144 8.22 -13.46 2.98
CA ALA A 144 8.20 -12.45 4.05
C ALA A 144 7.79 -12.97 5.43
N ARG A 145 7.13 -14.12 5.54
CA ARG A 145 6.95 -14.78 6.85
C ARG A 145 8.20 -15.57 7.24
N HIS A 146 8.93 -16.12 6.28
CA HIS A 146 10.29 -16.66 6.47
C HIS A 146 11.37 -15.58 6.64
N GLU A 147 11.17 -14.39 6.08
CA GLU A 147 12.10 -13.27 5.98
C GLU A 147 11.82 -12.31 7.13
N ARG A 148 10.57 -12.05 7.58
CA ARG A 148 10.33 -11.47 8.92
C ARG A 148 10.83 -12.35 10.06
N ALA A 149 10.91 -13.67 9.86
CA ALA A 149 11.59 -14.59 10.77
C ALA A 149 13.12 -14.62 10.60
N ARG A 150 13.67 -13.90 9.61
CA ARG A 150 15.10 -13.84 9.22
C ARG A 150 15.62 -12.44 8.91
N THR A 151 14.86 -11.38 9.16
CA THR A 151 15.20 -9.97 8.93
C THR A 151 14.82 -9.20 10.16
N ALA A 152 15.59 -8.17 10.42
CA ALA A 152 15.35 -7.27 11.51
C ALA A 152 14.97 -5.90 10.97
N THR A 153 14.40 -5.05 11.83
CA THR A 153 13.96 -3.72 11.44
C THR A 153 14.64 -2.67 12.29
N ILE A 154 15.02 -1.55 11.67
CA ILE A 154 15.39 -0.35 12.40
C ILE A 154 14.38 0.75 12.12
N ARG A 155 14.03 1.50 13.16
CA ARG A 155 13.22 2.71 13.07
C ARG A 155 14.06 3.89 13.52
N VAL A 156 14.29 4.85 12.63
CA VAL A 156 15.03 6.07 12.94
C VAL A 156 14.04 7.22 13.00
N HIS A 157 14.02 8.00 14.08
CA HIS A 157 13.13 9.14 14.22
C HIS A 157 13.81 10.33 14.90
N CYS A 158 13.28 11.53 14.71
CA CYS A 158 13.72 12.72 15.43
C CYS A 158 13.11 12.75 16.84
N ALA A 159 13.88 13.23 17.83
CA ALA A 159 13.37 13.48 19.16
C ALA A 159 12.19 14.47 19.14
N GLU A 160 11.22 14.27 20.03
CA GLU A 160 10.04 15.13 20.14
C GLU A 160 10.45 16.57 20.51
N GLY A 161 9.93 17.55 19.76
CA GLY A 161 10.28 18.96 19.93
C GLY A 161 11.60 19.40 19.28
N ALA A 162 12.34 18.49 18.63
CA ALA A 162 13.56 18.86 17.94
C ALA A 162 13.24 19.67 16.65
N PRO A 163 13.94 20.79 16.37
CA PRO A 163 13.62 21.70 15.26
C PRO A 163 14.00 21.17 13.87
N PHE A 164 14.17 19.86 13.71
CA PHE A 164 14.73 19.25 12.50
C PHE A 164 13.66 18.65 11.60
N ASP A 165 13.75 18.98 10.31
CA ASP A 165 13.08 18.24 9.25
C ASP A 165 13.89 16.99 8.92
N PHE A 166 13.31 15.81 9.12
CA PHE A 166 13.93 14.52 8.81
C PHE A 166 14.36 14.43 7.33
N GLY A 167 13.69 15.17 6.44
CA GLY A 167 14.03 15.29 5.02
C GLY A 167 15.43 15.88 4.77
N ASN A 168 16.01 16.58 5.74
CA ASN A 168 17.36 17.12 5.67
C ASN A 168 18.45 16.11 6.05
N PHE A 169 18.10 14.87 6.38
CA PHE A 169 19.07 13.84 6.75
C PHE A 169 19.08 12.67 5.76
N ARG A 170 20.24 12.04 5.66
CA ARG A 170 20.47 10.80 4.92
C ARG A 170 20.98 9.75 5.88
N ILE A 171 20.30 8.61 5.89
CA ILE A 171 20.68 7.42 6.64
C ILE A 171 21.43 6.46 5.71
N TYR A 172 22.60 6.03 6.17
CA TYR A 172 23.44 5.04 5.51
C TYR A 172 23.56 3.83 6.43
N ILE A 173 23.42 2.64 5.86
CA ILE A 173 23.72 1.39 6.53
C ILE A 173 24.93 0.78 5.84
N ASP A 174 25.92 0.36 6.62
CA ASP A 174 27.17 -0.26 6.18
C ASP A 174 27.93 0.55 5.12
N GLY A 175 27.76 1.88 5.15
CA GLY A 175 28.44 2.81 4.24
C GLY A 175 27.91 2.83 2.80
N ASN A 176 26.78 2.18 2.50
CA ASN A 176 26.32 2.02 1.12
C ASN A 176 25.09 2.88 0.78
N ILE A 177 25.26 3.91 -0.07
CA ILE A 177 24.18 4.82 -0.52
C ILE A 177 23.36 4.24 -1.68
N HIS A 178 23.99 3.40 -2.52
CA HIS A 178 23.36 2.84 -3.72
C HIS A 178 22.70 1.49 -3.44
N ASN A 179 23.13 0.82 -2.37
CA ASN A 179 22.61 -0.47 -1.93
C ASN A 179 21.99 -0.36 -0.53
N THR A 180 21.39 0.79 -0.22
CA THR A 180 20.70 0.97 1.06
C THR A 180 19.61 -0.10 1.18
N PRO A 181 19.56 -0.84 2.29
CA PRO A 181 18.57 -1.89 2.52
C PRO A 181 17.12 -1.40 2.31
N LEU A 182 16.20 -2.33 2.07
CA LEU A 182 14.82 -2.04 1.67
C LEU A 182 14.16 -1.03 2.62
N ARG A 183 14.00 0.20 2.14
CA ARG A 183 13.28 1.27 2.84
C ARG A 183 11.79 0.96 2.79
N LEU A 184 11.18 0.68 3.94
CA LEU A 184 9.76 0.37 4.06
C LEU A 184 8.94 1.67 4.02
N ARG A 185 8.86 2.28 2.83
CA ARG A 185 8.24 3.60 2.62
C ARG A 185 6.78 3.68 3.08
N HIS A 186 6.06 2.55 3.11
CA HIS A 186 4.70 2.46 3.61
C HIS A 186 4.59 2.58 5.15
N LEU A 187 5.70 2.40 5.87
CA LEU A 187 5.80 2.60 7.33
C LEU A 187 6.54 3.89 7.70
N ALA A 188 7.05 4.61 6.72
CA ALA A 188 7.72 5.90 6.94
C ALA A 188 6.68 6.99 7.26
N SER A 189 7.08 7.95 8.08
CA SER A 189 6.33 9.16 8.42
C SER A 189 7.22 10.38 8.24
N PRO A 190 6.69 11.62 8.25
CA PRO A 190 7.52 12.82 8.15
C PRO A 190 8.62 12.91 9.22
N THR A 191 8.47 12.21 10.34
CA THR A 191 9.40 12.25 11.48
C THR A 191 10.15 10.94 11.70
N ALA A 192 9.90 9.91 10.89
CA ALA A 192 10.52 8.60 11.07
C ALA A 192 10.68 7.80 9.77
N GLU A 193 11.80 7.10 9.65
CA GLU A 193 12.08 6.17 8.57
C GLU A 193 12.28 4.75 9.12
N VAL A 194 11.76 3.77 8.37
CA VAL A 194 11.82 2.35 8.73
C VAL A 194 12.60 1.60 7.65
N ILE A 195 13.62 0.84 8.06
CA ILE A 195 14.54 0.13 7.18
C ILE A 195 14.60 -1.34 7.61
N ALA A 196 14.42 -2.25 6.66
CA ALA A 196 14.60 -3.69 6.88
C ALA A 196 16.06 -4.09 6.62
N LEU A 197 16.64 -4.91 7.50
CA LEU A 197 18.04 -5.36 7.48
C LEU A 197 18.13 -6.88 7.59
N GLU A 198 19.23 -7.46 7.11
CA GLU A 198 19.63 -8.80 7.54
C GLU A 198 19.98 -8.78 9.05
N PRO A 199 19.84 -9.89 9.79
CA PRO A 199 20.32 -9.98 11.16
C PRO A 199 21.84 -10.07 11.19
N GLY A 200 22.44 -9.47 12.22
CA GLY A 200 23.88 -9.44 12.39
C GLY A 200 24.39 -8.06 12.80
N ALA A 201 25.70 -7.88 12.65
CA ALA A 201 26.38 -6.64 12.98
C ALA A 201 26.29 -5.64 11.83
N HIS A 202 25.77 -4.45 12.13
CA HIS A 202 25.60 -3.36 11.19
C HIS A 202 26.14 -2.05 11.74
N ARG A 203 26.38 -1.11 10.82
CA ARG A 203 26.77 0.26 11.13
C ARG A 203 25.76 1.23 10.51
N ILE A 204 25.09 2.02 11.35
CA ILE A 204 24.28 3.15 10.90
C ILE A 204 25.09 4.43 10.93
N VAL A 205 24.96 5.22 9.88
CA VAL A 205 25.49 6.57 9.80
C VAL A 205 24.36 7.51 9.41
N VAL A 206 24.20 8.61 10.15
CA VAL A 206 23.24 9.67 9.81
C VAL A 206 24.01 10.94 9.48
N ARG A 207 23.67 11.58 8.37
CA ARG A 207 24.33 12.81 7.91
C ARG A 207 23.32 13.81 7.41
N GLU A 208 23.63 15.09 7.52
CA GLU A 208 22.89 16.12 6.80
C GLU A 208 23.02 15.93 5.28
N ALA A 209 21.90 16.16 4.58
CA ALA A 209 21.74 15.94 3.15
C ALA A 209 22.41 17.03 2.30
N ASP A 210 22.49 18.27 2.80
CA ASP A 210 23.17 19.35 2.09
C ASP A 210 24.69 19.20 2.22
N THR A 211 25.32 18.85 1.10
CA THR A 211 26.77 18.66 1.00
C THR A 211 27.56 19.96 0.99
N ARG A 212 26.89 21.12 0.89
CA ARG A 212 27.53 22.44 0.79
C ARG A 212 27.57 23.20 2.12
N LYS A 213 26.97 22.66 3.18
CA LYS A 213 26.94 23.30 4.50
C LYS A 213 28.36 23.28 5.13
N PRO A 214 28.97 24.44 5.43
CA PRO A 214 30.37 24.53 5.87
C PRO A 214 30.62 23.92 7.26
N ASN A 215 29.57 23.79 8.08
CA ASN A 215 29.57 23.07 9.36
C ASN A 215 28.57 21.93 9.30
N ARG A 216 28.75 21.05 8.31
CA ARG A 216 27.94 19.84 8.21
C ARG A 216 28.12 19.04 9.50
N VAL A 217 27.01 18.70 10.16
CA VAL A 217 27.11 17.85 11.35
C VAL A 217 27.76 16.54 10.93
N GLU A 218 28.91 16.23 11.54
CA GLU A 218 29.71 15.07 11.18
C GLU A 218 28.97 13.77 11.52
N SER A 219 29.25 12.77 10.70
CA SER A 219 28.70 11.42 10.69
C SER A 219 28.52 10.80 12.09
N ASN A 220 27.33 10.90 12.68
CA ASN A 220 27.04 10.10 13.86
C ASN A 220 26.91 8.65 13.45
N THR A 221 27.86 7.86 13.94
CA THR A 221 28.08 6.47 13.55
C THR A 221 27.82 5.60 14.76
N ALA A 222 26.81 4.74 14.68
CA ALA A 222 26.54 3.74 15.69
C ALA A 222 26.73 2.35 15.10
N HIS A 223 27.40 1.48 15.85
CA HIS A 223 27.49 0.05 15.55
C HIS A 223 26.46 -0.67 16.41
N PHE A 224 25.75 -1.62 15.82
CA PHE A 224 24.73 -2.38 16.51
C PHE A 224 24.66 -3.79 15.97
N GLU A 225 24.18 -4.70 16.80
CA GLU A 225 23.83 -6.05 16.40
C GLU A 225 22.31 -6.17 16.50
N ILE A 226 21.69 -6.81 15.52
CA ILE A 226 20.24 -6.97 15.47
C ILE A 226 19.88 -8.42 15.13
N TYR A 227 18.92 -8.98 15.86
CA TYR A 227 18.52 -10.38 15.73
C TYR A 227 17.30 -10.57 14.83
N PRO A 228 17.06 -11.79 14.32
CA PRO A 228 15.88 -12.05 13.48
C PRO A 228 14.57 -11.64 14.16
N GLY A 229 13.75 -10.84 13.47
CA GLY A 229 12.47 -10.34 13.99
C GLY A 229 12.59 -9.19 15.00
N GLU A 230 13.80 -8.78 15.39
CA GLU A 230 14.01 -7.66 16.31
C GLU A 230 13.72 -6.32 15.62
N THR A 231 13.21 -5.35 16.40
CA THR A 231 13.09 -3.96 15.97
C THR A 231 13.89 -3.06 16.90
N LEU A 232 14.93 -2.40 16.36
CA LEU A 232 15.68 -1.39 17.10
C LEU A 232 15.18 0.02 16.76
N THR A 233 15.15 0.90 17.75
CA THR A 233 14.76 2.30 17.54
C THR A 233 15.96 3.20 17.76
N PHE A 234 16.23 4.07 16.79
CA PHE A 234 17.23 5.13 16.90
C PHE A 234 16.52 6.47 17.01
N THR A 235 17.00 7.29 17.93
CA THR A 235 16.52 8.67 18.10
C THR A 235 17.64 9.63 17.71
N LEU A 236 17.33 10.56 16.82
CA LEU A 236 18.21 11.67 16.46
C LEU A 236 18.00 12.82 17.44
N GLN A 237 19.05 13.14 18.19
CA GLN A 237 19.06 14.27 19.13
C GLN A 237 19.58 15.57 18.49
N GLN A 238 19.59 16.64 19.28
CA GLN A 238 19.74 18.03 18.82
C GLN A 238 21.06 18.33 18.10
N ASP A 239 22.10 17.52 18.29
CA ASP A 239 23.39 17.61 17.58
C ASP A 239 23.57 16.49 16.54
N ALA A 240 22.46 16.01 15.98
CA ALA A 240 22.33 14.82 15.15
C ALA A 240 22.86 13.53 15.79
N GLU A 241 23.12 13.53 17.10
CA GLU A 241 23.62 12.37 17.83
C GLU A 241 22.61 11.22 17.69
N VAL A 242 23.12 10.05 17.28
CA VAL A 242 22.32 8.85 17.06
C VAL A 242 22.35 8.03 18.34
N ILE A 243 21.27 8.10 19.11
CA ILE A 243 21.13 7.28 20.31
C ILE A 243 20.32 6.03 19.95
N LEU A 244 20.95 4.87 20.14
CA LEU A 244 20.25 3.58 20.08
C LEU A 244 19.37 3.44 21.33
N LEU A 245 18.06 3.47 21.14
CA LEU A 245 17.09 3.01 22.12
C LEU A 245 16.79 1.55 21.80
N LYS A 246 17.36 0.63 22.58
CA LYS A 246 16.89 -0.75 22.55
C LYS A 246 15.40 -0.76 22.94
N PRO A 247 14.56 -1.59 22.31
CA PRO A 247 13.18 -1.71 22.70
C PRO A 247 13.09 -2.04 24.20
N LEU A 248 12.16 -1.39 24.92
CA LEU A 248 11.60 -1.97 26.14
C LEU A 248 11.16 -3.39 25.75
N GLN A 249 11.62 -4.40 26.48
CA GLN A 249 11.37 -5.80 26.14
C GLN A 249 9.91 -6.01 25.70
N PRO A 250 9.66 -6.79 24.64
CA PRO A 250 8.30 -7.05 24.21
C PRO A 250 7.51 -7.62 25.39
N PHE A 251 6.37 -7.01 25.68
CA PHE A 251 5.39 -7.53 26.62
C PHE A 251 5.02 -8.93 26.11
N VAL A 252 5.57 -9.96 26.76
CA VAL A 252 5.13 -11.34 26.55
C VAL A 252 3.73 -11.37 27.15
N ALA A 253 2.72 -11.25 26.28
CA ALA A 253 1.39 -11.68 26.65
C ALA A 253 1.48 -13.20 26.83
N GLU A 254 1.60 -13.65 28.07
CA GLU A 254 1.30 -15.03 28.41
C GLU A 254 -0.20 -15.28 28.12
N LEU A 255 -0.44 -16.40 27.43
CA LEU A 255 -1.70 -17.06 27.06
C LEU A 255 -2.28 -16.73 25.67
#